data_AF-A0A432DXF1-F1
#
_entry.id   AF-A0A432DXF1-F1
#
_cell.length_a   1.000
_cell.length_b   1.000
_cell.length_c   1.000
_cell.angle_alpha   90.00
_cell.angle_beta   90.00
_cell.angle_gamma   90.00
#
_symmetry.space_group_name_H-M   'P 1'
#
loop_
_entity.id
_entity.type
_entity.pdbx_description
1 polymer ?
#
loop_
_entity_poly.entity_id
_entity_poly.type
_entity_poly.pdbx_seq_one_letter_code
_entity_poly.pdbx_strand_id
1 'polypeptide(L)'
;MLSNCKELDFIKEHYKETMSCSHPDQVRWVKGSFKPKHCGTCLPCTIRRASVLKAFESDVTEYRDPDYENRKAKVELRSYKIGLLDYAENNKGFTIQLSGKIDEQLDEYEDLYKRGMEELATFINTKND
;
A
#
# COMPACT_ATOMS: atom_id res chain seq x y z
N MET A 1 7.79 0.23 -5.80
CA MET A 1 7.45 -1.01 -6.50
C MET A 1 7.17 -0.73 -7.97
N LEU A 2 6.14 0.06 -8.31
CA LEU A 2 5.72 0.21 -9.72
C LEU A 2 6.76 0.85 -10.64
N SER A 3 7.58 1.80 -10.16
CA SER A 3 8.54 2.55 -10.98
C SER A 3 9.58 1.70 -11.73
N ASN A 4 9.77 0.43 -11.34
CA ASN A 4 10.73 -0.48 -11.99
C ASN A 4 10.03 -1.57 -12.82
N CYS A 5 8.72 -1.47 -13.05
CA CYS A 5 8.01 -2.37 -13.94
C CYS A 5 8.43 -2.13 -15.40
N LYS A 6 8.49 -3.19 -16.20
CA LYS A 6 8.93 -3.12 -17.61
C LYS A 6 7.98 -2.27 -18.48
N GLU A 7 6.68 -2.39 -18.23
CA GLU A 7 5.61 -1.78 -19.05
C GLU A 7 4.89 -0.67 -18.25
N LEU A 8 5.61 0.41 -17.92
CA LEU A 8 5.08 1.50 -17.09
C LEU A 8 3.87 2.20 -17.72
N ASP A 9 3.88 2.43 -19.02
CA ASP A 9 2.78 3.11 -19.72
C ASP A 9 1.49 2.29 -19.71
N PHE A 10 1.59 0.98 -19.94
CA PHE A 10 0.47 0.05 -19.82
C PHE A 10 -0.11 0.05 -18.41
N ILE A 11 0.75 0.02 -17.38
CA ILE A 11 0.31 0.10 -15.99
C ILE A 11 -0.37 1.44 -15.72
N LYS A 12 0.21 2.55 -16.18
CA LYS A 12 -0.37 3.89 -15.98
C LYS A 12 -1.76 4.01 -16.59
N GLU A 13 -1.99 3.38 -17.75
CA GLU A 13 -3.29 3.34 -18.42
C GLU A 13 -4.33 2.52 -17.64
N HIS A 14 -3.94 1.35 -17.13
CA HIS A 14 -4.88 0.34 -16.64
C HIS A 14 -4.90 0.11 -15.12
N TYR A 15 -4.00 0.69 -14.33
CA TYR A 15 -3.92 0.37 -12.90
C TYR A 15 -5.25 0.67 -12.17
N LYS A 16 -6.01 1.68 -12.61
CA LYS A 16 -7.35 2.03 -12.10
C LYS A 16 -8.41 0.92 -12.27
N GLU A 17 -8.19 -0.02 -13.18
CA GLU A 17 -9.09 -1.15 -13.47
C GLU A 17 -8.84 -2.35 -12.56
N THR A 18 -7.81 -2.27 -11.70
CA THR A 18 -7.42 -3.35 -10.79
C THR A 18 -7.89 -3.12 -9.36
N MET A 19 -8.01 -4.22 -8.61
CA MET A 19 -8.47 -4.22 -7.22
C MET A 19 -7.41 -4.83 -6.30
N SER A 20 -6.98 -4.08 -5.29
CA SER A 20 -5.99 -4.50 -4.29
C SER A 20 -6.59 -4.60 -2.88
N CYS A 21 -7.69 -3.90 -2.63
CA CYS A 21 -8.37 -3.86 -1.34
C CYS A 21 -8.63 -5.27 -0.78
N SER A 22 -8.33 -5.50 0.50
CA SER A 22 -8.62 -6.78 1.17
C SER A 22 -10.12 -7.05 1.30
N HIS A 23 -10.94 -6.00 1.29
CA HIS A 23 -12.36 -6.08 1.60
C HIS A 23 -13.21 -5.14 0.72
N PRO A 24 -13.15 -5.29 -0.62
CA PRO A 24 -13.81 -4.37 -1.55
C PRO A 24 -15.34 -4.41 -1.42
N ASP A 25 -15.89 -5.56 -1.04
CA ASP A 25 -17.34 -5.78 -0.92
C ASP A 25 -17.94 -5.26 0.38
N GLN A 26 -17.14 -4.80 1.34
CA GLN A 26 -17.67 -4.24 2.60
C GLN A 26 -18.44 -2.93 2.36
N VAL A 27 -18.24 -2.32 1.20
CA VAL A 27 -19.02 -1.17 0.74
C VAL A 27 -20.52 -1.47 0.66
N ARG A 28 -20.94 -2.73 0.48
CA ARG A 28 -22.36 -3.12 0.43
C ARG A 28 -23.14 -2.79 1.70
N TRP A 29 -22.44 -2.63 2.83
CA TRP A 29 -23.03 -2.25 4.11
C TRP A 29 -23.17 -0.74 4.28
N VAL A 30 -22.63 0.05 3.36
CA VAL A 30 -22.74 1.51 3.33
C VAL A 30 -23.96 1.89 2.51
N LYS A 31 -24.88 2.65 3.13
CA LYS A 31 -26.12 3.08 2.48
C LYS A 31 -25.82 3.83 1.17
N GLY A 32 -26.44 3.39 0.07
CA GLY A 32 -26.30 4.03 -1.24
C GLY A 32 -25.02 3.68 -2.02
N SER A 33 -24.19 2.74 -1.54
CA SER A 33 -23.02 2.25 -2.27
C SER A 33 -23.08 0.73 -2.49
N PHE A 34 -23.20 0.32 -3.75
CA PHE A 34 -23.41 -1.10 -4.10
C PHE A 34 -22.30 -1.70 -4.98
N LYS A 35 -21.37 -0.89 -5.48
CA LYS A 35 -20.27 -1.36 -6.34
C LYS A 35 -18.99 -1.56 -5.52
N PRO A 36 -18.24 -2.66 -5.72
CA PRO A 36 -16.93 -2.87 -5.10
C PRO A 36 -16.04 -1.64 -5.26
N LYS A 37 -15.40 -1.21 -4.16
CA LYS A 37 -14.56 -0.01 -4.14
C LYS A 37 -13.39 -0.18 -3.20
N HIS A 38 -12.26 0.45 -3.52
CA HIS A 38 -11.11 0.49 -2.63
C HIS A 38 -11.46 1.23 -1.33
N CYS A 39 -11.15 0.64 -0.16
CA CYS A 39 -11.45 1.31 1.09
C CYS A 39 -10.54 2.52 1.35
N GLY A 40 -9.32 2.51 0.82
CA GLY A 40 -8.33 3.57 1.00
C GLY A 40 -7.42 3.39 2.21
N THR A 41 -7.76 2.50 3.13
CA THR A 41 -7.16 2.45 4.47
C THR A 41 -6.55 1.11 4.85
N CYS A 42 -6.97 0.00 4.25
CA CYS A 42 -6.37 -1.30 4.53
C CYS A 42 -4.95 -1.38 3.95
N LEU A 43 -4.13 -2.29 4.48
CA LEU A 43 -2.70 -2.35 4.14
C LEU A 43 -2.47 -2.47 2.62
N PRO A 44 -3.18 -3.33 1.86
CA PRO A 44 -3.03 -3.35 0.41
C PRO A 44 -3.42 -2.06 -0.31
N CYS A 45 -4.45 -1.33 0.17
CA CYS A 45 -4.79 -0.01 -0.40
C CYS A 45 -3.68 1.00 -0.13
N THR A 46 -3.15 1.03 1.10
CA THR A 46 -2.06 1.92 1.50
C THR A 46 -0.80 1.67 0.65
N ILE A 47 -0.39 0.41 0.50
CA ILE A 47 0.77 0.01 -0.30
C ILE A 47 0.55 0.37 -1.78
N ARG A 48 -0.64 0.09 -2.33
CA ARG A 48 -1.00 0.49 -3.70
C ARG A 48 -0.84 2.00 -3.90
N ARG A 49 -1.43 2.81 -3.00
CA ARG A 49 -1.39 4.28 -3.07
C ARG A 49 0.04 4.79 -3.03
N ALA A 50 0.87 4.25 -2.14
CA ALA A 50 2.28 4.58 -2.04
C ALA A 50 3.04 4.30 -3.36
N SER A 51 2.86 3.12 -3.94
CA SER A 51 3.54 2.76 -5.18
C SER A 51 3.03 3.50 -6.41
N VAL A 52 1.72 3.77 -6.50
CA VAL A 52 1.15 4.59 -7.59
C VAL A 52 1.65 6.02 -7.49
N LEU A 53 1.61 6.63 -6.31
CA LEU A 53 2.13 7.97 -6.07
C LEU A 53 3.60 8.08 -6.44
N LYS A 54 4.43 7.10 -6.07
CA LYS A 54 5.85 7.07 -6.42
C LYS A 54 6.11 6.96 -7.92
N ALA A 55 5.28 6.19 -8.64
CA ALA A 55 5.49 5.94 -10.07
C ALA A 55 4.91 7.03 -10.98
N PHE A 56 3.78 7.64 -10.59
CA PHE A 56 2.99 8.49 -11.47
C PHE A 56 2.65 9.87 -10.89
N GLU A 57 3.23 10.22 -9.73
CA GLU A 57 3.05 11.49 -8.99
C GLU A 57 1.64 11.79 -8.50
N SER A 58 0.64 11.05 -8.96
CA SER A 58 -0.76 11.18 -8.59
C SER A 58 -1.46 9.82 -8.69
N ASP A 59 -2.51 9.65 -7.89
CA ASP A 59 -3.38 8.49 -7.93
C ASP A 59 -4.83 8.93 -8.12
N VAL A 60 -5.39 8.67 -9.31
CA VAL A 60 -6.80 8.98 -9.64
C VAL A 60 -7.78 7.89 -9.21
N THR A 61 -7.32 6.82 -8.54
CA THR A 61 -8.20 5.77 -8.01
C THR A 61 -9.14 6.38 -6.97
N GLU A 62 -10.44 6.09 -7.09
CA GLU A 62 -11.38 6.51 -6.07
C GLU A 62 -11.29 5.62 -4.81
N TYR A 63 -10.95 6.25 -3.69
CA TYR A 63 -10.95 5.61 -2.37
C TYR A 63 -12.14 6.05 -1.53
N ARG A 64 -12.66 5.16 -0.68
CA ARG A 64 -13.76 5.50 0.22
C ARG A 64 -13.34 6.45 1.35
N ASP A 65 -12.19 6.18 1.95
CA ASP A 65 -11.63 6.99 3.04
C ASP A 65 -10.16 7.31 2.72
N PRO A 66 -9.91 8.31 1.87
CA PRO A 66 -8.55 8.65 1.44
C PRO A 66 -7.69 9.24 2.57
N ASP A 67 -8.31 9.81 3.60
CA ASP A 67 -7.61 10.58 4.65
C ASP A 67 -7.68 9.92 6.02
N TYR A 68 -8.09 8.65 6.09
CA TYR A 68 -8.15 7.86 7.31
C TYR A 68 -9.05 8.48 8.41
N GLU A 69 -10.14 9.11 8.02
CA GLU A 69 -10.99 9.88 8.94
C GLU A 69 -11.80 8.99 9.89
N ASN A 70 -12.23 7.81 9.42
CA ASN A 70 -13.04 6.93 10.24
C ASN A 70 -12.24 6.32 11.40
N ARG A 71 -12.90 6.02 12.53
CA ARG A 71 -12.25 5.49 13.74
C ARG A 71 -11.37 4.26 13.48
N LYS A 72 -11.83 3.32 12.64
CA LYS A 72 -11.07 2.12 12.29
C LYS A 72 -9.85 2.47 11.46
N ALA A 73 -9.99 3.38 10.51
CA ALA A 73 -8.91 3.87 9.67
C ALA A 73 -7.82 4.59 10.47
N LYS A 74 -8.18 5.39 11.49
CA LYS A 74 -7.18 5.96 12.41
C LYS A 74 -6.37 4.90 13.15
N VAL A 75 -7.00 3.77 13.52
CA VAL A 75 -6.28 2.64 14.13
C VAL A 75 -5.35 1.97 13.11
N GLU A 76 -5.81 1.77 11.87
CA GLU A 76 -5.00 1.25 10.77
C GLU A 76 -3.80 2.18 10.46
N LEU A 77 -4.01 3.50 10.40
CA LEU A 77 -2.94 4.47 10.18
C LEU A 77 -1.87 4.41 11.28
N ARG A 78 -2.30 4.34 12.54
CA ARG A 78 -1.39 4.20 13.68
C ARG A 78 -0.62 2.88 13.63
N SER A 79 -1.24 1.78 13.24
CA SER A 79 -0.53 0.50 13.12
C SER A 79 0.54 0.55 12.01
N TYR A 80 0.29 1.24 10.91
CA TYR A 80 1.32 1.45 9.87
C TYR A 80 2.46 2.33 10.36
N LYS A 81 2.17 3.41 11.10
CA LYS A 81 3.21 4.24 11.73
C LYS A 81 4.08 3.43 12.69
N ILE A 82 3.48 2.59 13.53
CA ILE A 82 4.22 1.68 14.42
C ILE A 82 5.09 0.70 13.63
N GLY A 83 4.54 0.07 12.58
CA GLY A 83 5.30 -0.86 11.73
C GLY A 83 6.47 -0.19 11.00
N LEU A 84 6.33 1.09 10.61
CA LEU A 84 7.42 1.86 10.02
C LEU A 84 8.53 2.21 11.03
N LEU A 85 8.16 2.50 12.28
CA LEU A 85 9.14 2.71 13.37
C LEU A 85 9.91 1.41 13.65
N ASP A 86 9.20 0.29 13.78
CA ASP A 86 9.82 -1.02 13.97
C ASP A 86 10.77 -1.37 12.82
N TYR A 87 10.38 -1.10 11.57
CA TYR A 87 11.24 -1.27 10.41
C TYR A 87 12.49 -0.36 10.42
N ALA A 88 12.39 0.86 10.94
CA ALA A 88 13.52 1.78 11.02
C ALA A 88 14.54 1.34 12.08
N GLU A 89 14.09 0.71 13.16
CA GLU A 89 14.91 0.28 14.30
C GLU A 89 15.56 -1.10 14.10
N ASN A 90 14.95 -2.00 13.33
CA ASN A 90 15.38 -3.38 13.18
C ASN A 90 16.16 -3.68 11.88
N ASN A 91 16.89 -4.80 11.89
CA ASN A 91 17.68 -5.24 10.74
C ASN A 91 16.77 -5.73 9.58
N LYS A 92 16.91 -5.09 8.42
CA LYS A 92 15.93 -5.10 7.32
C LYS A 92 15.95 -6.38 6.46
N GLY A 93 17.09 -7.08 6.41
CA GLY A 93 17.30 -8.16 5.45
C GLY A 93 16.64 -9.49 5.80
N PHE A 94 16.53 -9.81 7.09
CA PHE A 94 15.96 -11.09 7.51
C PHE A 94 14.43 -11.08 7.63
N THR A 95 13.78 -9.91 7.65
CA THR A 95 12.33 -9.82 7.85
C THR A 95 11.54 -10.58 6.77
N ILE A 96 11.99 -10.55 5.52
CA ILE A 96 11.32 -11.24 4.41
C ILE A 96 11.34 -12.76 4.54
N GLN A 97 12.35 -13.32 5.24
CA GLN A 97 12.50 -14.75 5.49
C GLN A 97 11.54 -15.26 6.59
N LEU A 98 10.93 -14.37 7.38
CA LEU A 98 9.94 -14.74 8.41
C LEU A 98 8.68 -15.39 7.80
N SER A 99 8.37 -15.06 6.53
CA SER A 99 7.22 -15.63 5.82
C SER A 99 7.53 -16.97 5.15
N GLY A 100 8.79 -17.43 5.19
CA GLY A 100 9.26 -18.63 4.54
C GLY A 100 10.63 -18.45 3.92
N LYS A 101 11.30 -19.58 3.65
CA LYS A 101 12.65 -19.60 3.09
C LYS A 101 12.65 -19.07 1.65
N ILE A 102 13.49 -18.08 1.37
CA ILE A 102 13.79 -17.60 0.01
C ILE A 102 15.22 -18.05 -0.32
N ASP A 103 15.35 -18.98 -1.26
CA ASP A 103 16.61 -19.63 -1.62
C ASP A 103 17.31 -19.00 -2.83
N GLU A 104 16.58 -18.24 -3.63
CA GLU A 104 17.08 -17.61 -4.86
C GLU A 104 16.76 -16.12 -4.86
N GLN A 105 17.66 -15.33 -5.44
CA GLN A 105 17.48 -13.87 -5.63
C GLN A 105 17.15 -13.10 -4.34
N LEU A 106 17.69 -13.54 -3.20
CA LEU A 106 17.39 -12.96 -1.88
C LEU A 106 17.62 -11.44 -1.86
N ASP A 107 18.74 -10.99 -2.43
CA ASP A 107 19.10 -9.57 -2.49
C ASP A 107 18.06 -8.77 -3.29
N GLU A 108 17.51 -9.31 -4.38
CA GLU A 108 16.49 -8.63 -5.20
C GLU A 108 15.17 -8.48 -4.44
N TYR A 109 14.76 -9.50 -3.68
CA TYR A 109 13.57 -9.45 -2.84
C TYR A 109 13.76 -8.51 -1.64
N GLU A 110 14.95 -8.51 -1.04
CA GLU A 110 15.30 -7.57 0.03
C GLU A 110 15.24 -6.12 -0.48
N ASP A 111 15.80 -5.86 -1.66
CA ASP A 111 15.77 -4.54 -2.28
C ASP A 111 14.35 -4.13 -2.71
N LEU A 112 13.51 -5.07 -3.17
CA LEU A 112 12.09 -4.82 -3.42
C LEU A 112 11.37 -4.43 -2.13
N TYR A 113 11.61 -5.16 -1.03
CA TYR A 113 11.00 -4.88 0.26
C TYR A 113 11.43 -3.51 0.80
N LYS A 114 12.73 -3.19 0.78
CA LYS A 114 13.25 -1.88 1.21
C LYS A 114 12.59 -0.74 0.47
N ARG A 115 12.54 -0.80 -0.86
CA ARG A 115 11.88 0.23 -1.69
C ARG A 115 10.39 0.33 -1.38
N GLY A 116 9.71 -0.79 -1.17
CA GLY A 116 8.30 -0.81 -0.77
C GLY A 116 8.05 -0.10 0.56
N MET A 117 8.92 -0.32 1.54
CA MET A 117 8.86 0.33 2.85
C MET A 117 9.15 1.82 2.77
N GLU A 118 10.09 2.25 1.92
CA GLU A 118 10.38 3.67 1.69
C GLU A 118 9.21 4.40 1.01
N GLU A 119 8.57 3.76 0.03
CA GLU A 119 7.36 4.29 -0.60
C GLU A 119 6.22 4.41 0.42
N LEU A 120 6.00 3.37 1.22
CA LEU A 120 5.00 3.35 2.28
C LEU A 120 5.26 4.48 3.28
N ALA A 121 6.50 4.64 3.75
CA ALA A 121 6.89 5.70 4.66
C ALA A 121 6.61 7.09 4.08
N THR A 122 7.03 7.31 2.83
CA THR A 122 6.80 8.57 2.11
C THR A 122 5.31 8.89 2.06
N PHE A 123 4.48 7.91 1.70
CA PHE A 123 3.03 8.09 1.62
C PHE A 123 2.38 8.33 2.99
N ILE A 124 2.70 7.52 4.02
CA ILE A 124 2.13 7.65 5.36
C ILE A 124 2.48 9.00 6.00
N ASN A 125 3.67 9.53 5.76
CA ASN A 125 4.09 10.84 6.27
C ASN A 125 3.28 12.01 5.68
N THR A 126 2.57 11.80 4.57
CA THR A 126 1.62 12.81 4.04
C THR A 126 0.28 12.83 4.79
N LYS A 127 0.04 11.88 5.70
CA LYS A 127 -1.23 11.71 6.42
C LYS A 127 -1.13 12.24 7.84
N ASN A 128 -1.99 13.21 8.14
CA ASN A 128 -2.16 13.79 9.47
C ASN A 128 -2.91 12.79 10.39
N ASP A 129 -2.71 12.88 11.70
CA ASP A 129 -3.46 12.12 12.71
C ASP A 129 -4.79 12.79 13.11
#